data_AF-A0A7C3V8L2-F1
#
_entry.id   AF-A0A7C3V8L2-F1
#
_cell.length_a   1.000
_cell.length_b   1.000
_cell.length_c   1.000
_cell.angle_alpha   90.00
_cell.angle_beta   90.00
_cell.angle_gamma   90.00
#
_symmetry.space_group_name_H-M   'P 1'
#
loop_
_entity.id
_entity.type
_entity.pdbx_description
1 polymer ?
#
loop_
_entity_poly.entity_id
_entity_poly.type
_entity_poly.pdbx_seq_one_letter_code
_entity_poly.pdbx_strand_id
1 'polypeptide(L)' 'MNMKIEVLGSGCPKCRELERRVKEAVAKARINGDVTHVYDIGEIIERGVISTPALLIDGKVVVSGRVPEVDELVKLLQK' A
#
# COMPACT_ATOMS: atom_id res chain seq x y z
N MET A 1 11.05 11.68 10.03
CA MET A 1 11.10 10.67 8.96
C MET A 1 9.68 10.32 8.59
N ASN A 2 9.27 10.61 7.36
CA ASN A 2 7.94 10.34 6.85
C ASN A 2 8.00 9.02 6.07
N MET A 3 7.08 8.09 6.36
CA MET A 3 6.97 6.87 5.56
C MET A 3 6.26 7.21 4.25
N LYS A 4 6.82 6.85 3.10
CA LYS A 4 6.06 6.93 1.83
C LYS A 4 5.27 5.66 1.64
N ILE A 5 3.97 5.75 1.41
CA ILE A 5 3.10 4.59 1.24
C ILE A 5 2.42 4.73 -0.10
N GLU A 6 2.68 3.80 -1.00
CA GLU A 6 2.22 3.86 -2.37
C GLU A 6 1.32 2.65 -2.65
N VAL A 7 0.05 2.92 -2.87
CA VAL A 7 -0.94 1.90 -3.22
C VAL A 7 -0.97 1.79 -4.73
N LEU A 8 -0.60 0.63 -5.26
CA LEU A 8 -0.49 0.35 -6.68
C LEU A 8 -1.70 -0.49 -7.09
N GLY A 9 -2.61 0.09 -7.88
CA GLY A 9 -3.88 -0.55 -8.18
C GLY A 9 -4.55 -0.04 -9.45
N SER A 10 -4.96 -0.96 -10.31
CA SER A 10 -5.71 -0.68 -11.55
C SER A 10 -7.19 -0.30 -11.33
N GLY A 11 -7.57 0.16 -10.13
CA GLY A 11 -8.92 0.64 -9.84
C GLY A 11 -9.97 -0.42 -9.46
N CYS A 12 -9.59 -1.68 -9.24
CA CYS A 12 -10.50 -2.72 -8.74
C CYS A 12 -11.05 -2.39 -7.34
N PRO A 13 -12.25 -2.89 -6.96
CA PRO A 13 -12.85 -2.65 -5.64
C PRO A 13 -11.92 -3.08 -4.49
N LYS A 14 -11.14 -4.14 -4.70
CA LYS A 14 -10.11 -4.62 -3.76
C LYS A 14 -9.00 -3.59 -3.50
N CYS A 15 -8.58 -2.82 -4.51
CA CYS A 15 -7.53 -1.79 -4.36
C CYS A 15 -8.02 -0.62 -3.49
N ARG A 16 -9.27 -0.19 -3.68
CA ARG A 16 -9.88 0.85 -2.84
C ARG A 16 -10.01 0.40 -1.39
N GLU A 17 -10.36 -0.86 -1.17
CA GLU A 17 -10.41 -1.41 0.19
C GLU A 17 -9.02 -1.45 0.84
N LEU A 18 -7.98 -1.84 0.09
CA LEU A 18 -6.60 -1.80 0.56
C LEU A 18 -6.19 -0.37 0.99
N GLU A 19 -6.43 0.64 0.16
CA GLU A 19 -6.08 2.03 0.48
C GLU A 19 -6.76 2.50 1.77
N ARG A 20 -8.04 2.18 1.93
CA ARG A 20 -8.80 2.54 3.14
C ARG A 20 -8.22 1.87 4.38
N ARG A 21 -7.93 0.56 4.30
CA ARG A 21 -7.30 -0.19 5.40
C ARG A 21 -5.91 0.33 5.74
N VAL A 22 -5.13 0.73 4.73
CA VAL A 22 -3.81 1.34 4.89
C VAL A 22 -3.92 2.67 5.63
N LYS A 23 -4.82 3.57 5.21
CA LYS A 23 -5.07 4.84 5.91
C LYS A 23 -5.47 4.61 7.38
N GLU A 24 -6.35 3.65 7.64
CA GLU A 24 -6.72 3.26 9.00
C GLU A 24 -5.53 2.72 9.81
N ALA A 25 -4.70 1.87 9.20
CA ALA A 25 -3.51 1.31 9.84
C ALA A 25 -2.47 2.38 10.19
N VAL A 26 -2.21 3.33 9.26
CA VAL A 26 -1.31 4.47 9.46
C VAL A 26 -1.80 5.36 10.60
N ALA A 27 -3.11 5.67 10.62
CA ALA A 27 -3.73 6.44 11.68
C ALA A 27 -3.64 5.72 13.04
N LYS A 28 -3.90 4.40 13.07
CA LYS A 28 -3.77 3.57 14.28
C LYS A 28 -2.35 3.50 14.80
N ALA A 29 -1.39 3.34 13.90
CA ALA A 29 0.02 3.23 14.24
C ALA A 29 0.64 4.59 14.62
N ARG A 30 -0.09 5.71 14.45
CA ARG A 30 0.39 7.08 14.65
C ARG A 30 1.64 7.40 13.85
N ILE A 31 1.76 6.81 12.67
CA ILE A 31 2.89 7.03 11.78
C ILE A 31 2.51 8.14 10.79
N ASN A 32 3.41 9.09 10.57
CA ASN A 32 3.24 10.08 9.52
C ASN A 32 3.64 9.45 8.17
N GLY A 33 2.66 8.79 7.55
CA GLY A 33 2.78 8.15 6.25
C GLY A 33 2.07 8.91 5.14
N ASP A 34 2.75 9.23 4.05
CA ASP A 34 2.15 9.88 2.88
C ASP A 34 1.56 8.79 1.98
N VAL A 35 0.22 8.70 1.90
CA VAL A 35 -0.47 7.65 1.14
C VAL A 35 -0.79 8.15 -0.27
N THR A 36 -0.05 7.66 -1.26
CA THR A 36 -0.22 7.97 -2.68
C THR A 36 -0.81 6.77 -3.41
N HIS A 37 -1.78 6.99 -4.29
CA HIS A 37 -2.32 5.92 -5.13
C HIS A 37 -1.76 6.04 -6.55
N VAL A 38 -1.05 5.00 -6.97
CA VAL A 38 -0.51 4.87 -8.32
C VAL A 38 -1.45 3.99 -9.14
N TYR A 39 -2.12 4.61 -10.10
CA TYR A 39 -2.99 3.95 -11.07
C TYR A 39 -2.24 3.54 -12.35
N ASP A 40 -1.02 4.05 -12.50
CA ASP A 40 -0.25 3.92 -13.73
C ASP A 40 0.37 2.53 -13.85
N ILE A 41 -0.04 1.77 -14.85
CA ILE A 41 0.43 0.41 -15.08
C ILE A 41 1.95 0.42 -15.39
N GLY A 42 2.47 1.50 -15.98
CA GLY A 42 3.90 1.65 -16.26
C GLY A 42 4.74 1.62 -14.98
N GLU A 43 4.39 2.46 -13.99
CA GLU A 43 5.08 2.49 -12.70
C GLU A 43 4.96 1.16 -11.93
N ILE A 44 3.83 0.47 -12.05
CA ILE A 44 3.59 -0.83 -11.42
C ILE A 44 4.57 -1.88 -11.96
N ILE A 45 4.72 -1.93 -13.29
CA ILE A 45 5.63 -2.86 -13.96
C ILE A 45 7.09 -2.50 -13.65
N GLU A 46 7.45 -1.22 -13.70
CA GLU A 46 8.82 -0.75 -13.36
C GLU A 46 9.21 -1.09 -11.93
N ARG A 47 8.24 -1.04 -11.00
CA ARG A 47 8.44 -1.40 -9.59
C ARG A 47 8.41 -2.91 -9.33
N GLY A 48 8.30 -3.73 -10.38
CA GLY A 48 8.33 -5.19 -10.29
C GLY A 48 7.06 -5.82 -9.71
N VAL A 49 5.95 -5.08 -9.69
CA VAL A 49 4.66 -5.59 -9.22
C VAL A 49 3.98 -6.33 -10.37
N ILE A 50 4.02 -7.66 -10.33
CA ILE A 50 3.38 -8.52 -11.34
C ILE A 50 1.89 -8.71 -11.05
N SER A 51 1.47 -8.56 -9.79
CA SER A 51 0.08 -8.73 -9.36
C SER A 51 -0.39 -7.52 -8.58
N THR A 52 -1.35 -6.80 -9.17
CA THR A 52 -2.11 -5.75 -8.50
C THR A 52 -3.34 -6.36 -7.82
N PRO A 53 -3.80 -5.81 -6.68
CA PRO A 53 -3.27 -4.66 -5.93
C PRO A 53 -1.95 -4.95 -5.21
N ALA A 54 -1.10 -3.93 -5.11
CA ALA A 54 0.12 -3.95 -4.32
C ALA A 54 0.24 -2.73 -3.41
N LEU A 55 0.99 -2.90 -2.33
CA LEU A 55 1.35 -1.86 -1.40
C LEU A 55 2.88 -1.75 -1.37
N LEU A 56 3.36 -0.55 -1.65
CA LEU A 56 4.73 -0.14 -1.45
C LEU A 56 4.82 0.71 -0.18
N ILE A 57 5.84 0.46 0.63
CA ILE A 57 6.19 1.30 1.77
C ILE A 57 7.68 1.61 1.65
N ASP A 58 8.02 2.90 1.60
CA ASP A 58 9.39 3.41 1.49
C ASP A 58 10.14 2.82 0.27
N GLY A 59 9.45 2.70 -0.87
CA GLY A 59 10.00 2.09 -2.07
C GLY A 59 10.09 0.56 -2.04
N LYS A 60 9.62 -0.08 -0.97
CA LYS A 60 9.67 -1.54 -0.78
C LYS A 60 8.29 -2.16 -0.95
N VAL A 61 8.17 -3.16 -1.82
CA VAL A 61 6.95 -3.97 -1.94
C VAL A 61 6.75 -4.74 -0.64
N VAL A 62 5.71 -4.39 0.12
CA VAL A 62 5.34 -5.14 1.33
C VAL A 62 4.23 -6.15 1.04
N VAL A 63 3.39 -5.84 0.04
CA VAL A 63 2.23 -6.65 -0.36
C VAL A 63 2.08 -6.57 -1.86
N SER A 64 1.81 -7.69 -2.51
CA SER A 64 1.41 -7.74 -3.92
C SER A 64 0.40 -8.87 -4.13
N GLY A 65 -0.55 -8.64 -5.03
CA GLY A 65 -1.58 -9.61 -5.43
C GLY A 65 -2.64 -9.96 -4.38
N ARG A 66 -2.66 -9.31 -3.21
CA ARG A 66 -3.64 -9.59 -2.14
C ARG A 66 -3.95 -8.34 -1.31
N VAL A 67 -5.09 -8.38 -0.62
CA VAL A 67 -5.52 -7.32 0.31
C VAL A 67 -5.36 -7.84 1.75
N PRO A 68 -4.27 -7.50 2.46
CA PRO A 68 -4.12 -7.83 3.87
C PRO A 68 -5.17 -7.13 4.74
N GLU A 69 -5.30 -7.63 5.96
CA GLU A 69 -6.12 -7.00 7.00
C GLU A 69 -5.41 -5.80 7.64
N VAL A 70 -6.20 -4.94 8.29
CA VAL A 70 -5.68 -3.74 8.99
C VAL A 70 -4.62 -4.13 10.02
N ASP A 71 -4.78 -5.26 10.72
CA ASP A 71 -3.83 -5.72 11.73
C ASP A 71 -2.46 -6.11 11.14
N GLU A 72 -2.45 -6.79 9.98
CA GLU A 72 -1.21 -7.07 9.24
C GLU A 72 -0.56 -5.77 8.75
N LEU A 73 -1.34 -4.83 8.23
CA LEU A 73 -0.82 -3.54 7.77
C LEU A 73 -0.20 -2.73 8.90
N VAL A 74 -0.83 -2.69 10.08
CA VAL A 74 -0.26 -2.04 11.28
C VAL A 74 1.06 -2.70 11.66
N LYS A 75 1.14 -4.04 11.65
CA LYS A 75 2.39 -4.76 11.92
C LYS A 75 3.48 -4.47 10.90
N LEU A 76 3.12 -4.36 9.62
CA LEU A 76 4.06 -4.02 8.54
C LEU A 76 4.58 -2.58 8.67
N LEU A 77 3.72 -1.65 9.11
CA LEU A 77 4.07 -0.25 9.33
C LEU A 77 4.84 -0.02 10.64
N GLN A 78 4.66 -0.86 11.66
CA GLN A 78 5.39 -0.79 12.92
C GLN A 78 6.75 -1.50 12.91
N LYS A 79 7.12 -2.14 11.81
CA LYS A 79 8.35 -2.91 11.67
C LYS A 79 9.48 -2.07 11.09
#